data_AF-A0A086M0A0-F1
#
_entry.id   AF-A0A086M0A0-F1
#
_cell.length_a   1.000
_cell.length_b   1.000
_cell.length_c   1.000
_cell.angle_alpha   90.00
_cell.angle_beta   90.00
_cell.angle_gamma   90.00
#
_symmetry.space_group_name_H-M   'P 1'
#
loop_
_entity.id
_entity.type
_entity.pdbx_description
1 polymer ?
#
loop_
_entity_poly.entity_id
_entity_poly.type
_entity_poly.pdbx_seq_one_letter_code
_entity_poly.pdbx_strand_id
1 'polypeptide(L)'
;MAQYKSRPLAAFLLLITVGSLLTASESVQLSEGMKRLSMRGKSPSPKRGRFEGGDEGPSTMSPTVAARQQELGLLRPEERLIAGQAKQAALRTAHELGAFVLTPEQARAALLDEILRATQNLNLSKYENLNTDQQQAYEQVKKDLLEMSPETKSLLIENRKKEQGLLERAKKLFLKRNFHVTRQAAMAGRFLNDHRNANGELEQGAVKQAIQKANEQYNPTEEEKNYNEQQQEAKLKKVGALPPM
;
A
#
# COMPACT_ATOMS: atom_id res chain seq x y z
N MET A 1 -12.64 -23.81 -23.34
CA MET A 1 -13.20 -22.48 -23.67
C MET A 1 -13.24 -21.58 -22.41
N ALA A 2 -12.09 -21.08 -21.94
CA ALA A 2 -11.97 -20.39 -20.63
C ALA A 2 -11.32 -18.99 -20.73
N GLN A 3 -11.58 -18.24 -21.81
CA GLN A 3 -10.91 -16.95 -22.05
C GLN A 3 -11.84 -15.71 -22.10
N TYR A 4 -13.16 -15.87 -21.95
CA TYR A 4 -14.10 -14.74 -22.12
C TYR A 4 -14.58 -14.08 -20.81
N LYS A 5 -14.27 -14.64 -19.62
CA LYS A 5 -14.78 -14.11 -18.34
C LYS A 5 -13.82 -13.19 -17.56
N SER A 6 -12.54 -13.12 -17.92
CA SER A 6 -11.53 -12.34 -17.16
C SER A 6 -11.32 -10.91 -17.66
N ARG A 7 -11.71 -10.59 -18.89
CA ARG A 7 -11.55 -9.26 -19.50
C ARG A 7 -12.35 -8.13 -18.80
N PRO A 8 -13.63 -8.32 -18.41
CA PRO A 8 -14.37 -7.25 -17.72
C PRO A 8 -13.87 -7.02 -16.29
N LEU A 9 -13.39 -8.08 -15.61
CA LEU A 9 -12.82 -7.98 -14.27
C LEU A 9 -11.48 -7.24 -14.27
N ALA A 10 -10.61 -7.52 -15.25
CA ALA A 10 -9.35 -6.82 -15.42
C ALA A 10 -9.55 -5.33 -15.76
N ALA A 11 -10.54 -5.01 -16.60
CA ALA A 11 -10.88 -3.63 -16.94
C ALA A 11 -11.46 -2.85 -15.73
N PHE A 12 -12.28 -3.51 -14.91
CA PHE A 12 -12.84 -2.92 -13.69
C PHE A 12 -11.75 -2.68 -12.63
N LEU A 13 -10.84 -3.65 -12.43
CA LEU A 13 -9.70 -3.47 -11.53
C LEU A 13 -8.75 -2.37 -12.01
N LEU A 14 -8.53 -2.25 -13.33
CA LEU A 14 -7.75 -1.15 -13.90
C LEU A 14 -8.41 0.22 -13.63
N LEU A 15 -9.73 0.34 -13.84
CA LEU A 15 -10.47 1.57 -13.54
C LEU A 15 -10.38 1.97 -12.06
N ILE A 16 -10.48 1.01 -11.15
CA ILE A 16 -10.33 1.27 -9.70
C ILE A 16 -8.90 1.71 -9.38
N THR A 17 -7.88 1.04 -9.93
CA THR A 17 -6.48 1.42 -9.67
C THR A 17 -6.13 2.79 -10.24
N VAL A 18 -6.63 3.14 -11.43
CA VAL A 18 -6.41 4.47 -12.02
C VAL A 18 -7.17 5.55 -11.25
N GLY A 19 -8.42 5.30 -10.82
CA GLY A 19 -9.18 6.21 -9.95
C GLY A 19 -8.55 6.39 -8.56
N SER A 20 -7.95 5.34 -8.01
CA SER A 20 -7.22 5.38 -6.74
C SER A 20 -5.90 6.14 -6.86
N LEU A 21 -5.21 6.04 -8.00
CA LEU A 21 -4.00 6.83 -8.26
C LEU A 21 -4.29 8.32 -8.44
N LEU A 22 -5.39 8.65 -9.13
CA LEU A 22 -5.82 10.04 -9.32
C LEU A 22 -6.23 10.69 -7.99
N THR A 23 -7.03 10.00 -7.18
CA THR A 23 -7.41 10.48 -5.83
C THR A 23 -6.21 10.56 -4.88
N ALA A 24 -5.27 9.62 -4.96
CA ALA A 24 -4.02 9.72 -4.21
C ALA A 24 -3.20 10.95 -4.65
N SER A 25 -3.13 11.25 -5.94
CA SER A 25 -2.40 12.43 -6.46
C SER A 25 -3.05 13.77 -6.04
N GLU A 26 -4.38 13.85 -5.99
CA GLU A 26 -5.09 15.03 -5.49
C GLU A 26 -4.98 15.18 -3.97
N SER A 27 -4.98 14.06 -3.22
CA SER A 27 -4.82 14.09 -1.75
C SER A 27 -3.44 14.57 -1.30
N VAL A 28 -2.39 14.30 -2.08
CA VAL A 28 -1.03 14.81 -1.81
C VAL A 28 -0.95 16.32 -2.10
N GLN A 29 -1.60 16.81 -3.15
CA GLN A 29 -1.66 18.25 -3.45
C GLN A 29 -2.49 19.03 -2.43
N LEU A 30 -3.59 18.46 -1.92
CA LEU A 30 -4.41 19.08 -0.87
C LEU A 30 -3.68 19.12 0.48
N SER A 31 -2.87 18.09 0.80
CA SER A 31 -2.05 18.07 2.01
C SER A 31 -0.91 19.11 1.98
N GLU A 32 -0.26 19.33 0.83
CA GLU A 32 0.75 20.38 0.68
C GLU A 32 0.14 21.78 0.68
N GLY A 33 -1.05 21.96 0.10
CA GLY A 33 -1.82 23.21 0.16
C GLY A 33 -2.27 23.58 1.57
N MET A 34 -2.75 22.60 2.37
CA MET A 34 -3.15 22.83 3.76
C MET A 34 -1.97 23.09 4.70
N LYS A 35 -0.80 22.49 4.47
CA LYS A 35 0.43 22.83 5.22
C LYS A 35 0.90 24.26 4.97
N ARG A 36 0.72 24.80 3.75
CA ARG A 36 1.01 26.21 3.43
C ARG A 36 0.02 27.20 4.06
N LEU A 37 -1.25 26.82 4.20
CA LEU A 37 -2.25 27.66 4.88
C LEU A 37 -2.08 27.65 6.41
N SER A 38 -1.68 26.52 7.00
CA SER A 38 -1.46 26.40 8.45
C SER A 38 -0.23 27.18 8.97
N MET A 39 0.75 27.49 8.11
CA MET A 39 1.98 28.20 8.50
C MET A 39 1.86 29.74 8.37
N ARG A 40 0.76 30.27 7.84
CA ARG A 40 0.54 31.72 7.63
C ARG A 40 -0.28 32.41 8.73
N GLY A 41 -0.53 31.71 9.85
CA GLY A 41 -1.40 32.17 10.95
C GLY A 41 -0.70 32.87 12.13
N LYS A 42 0.59 33.22 12.04
CA LYS A 42 1.30 33.96 13.10
C LYS A 42 1.98 35.21 12.56
N SER A 43 1.22 36.30 12.46
CA SER A 43 1.74 37.67 12.48
C SER A 43 0.71 38.59 13.16
N PRO A 44 1.17 39.69 13.79
CA PRO A 44 0.43 40.38 14.84
C PRO A 44 -0.65 41.32 14.27
N SER A 45 -1.73 41.48 15.05
CA SER A 45 -2.85 42.39 14.81
C SER A 45 -2.43 43.80 14.38
N PRO A 46 -3.09 44.43 13.37
CA PRO A 46 -2.84 45.83 13.06
C PRO A 46 -3.46 46.72 14.13
N LYS A 47 -2.66 47.64 14.67
CA LYS A 47 -3.11 48.75 15.52
C LYS A 47 -4.18 49.56 14.77
N ARG A 48 -5.34 49.76 15.41
CA ARG A 48 -6.31 50.80 15.03
C ARG A 48 -5.60 52.16 15.06
N GLY A 49 -5.26 52.67 13.88
CA GLY A 49 -4.82 54.04 13.69
C GLY A 49 -6.00 54.98 13.84
N ARG A 50 -5.96 55.80 14.89
CA ARG A 50 -6.77 57.00 15.09
C ARG A 50 -6.33 58.03 14.04
N PHE A 51 -7.22 58.39 13.11
CA PHE A 51 -7.01 59.54 12.23
C PHE A 51 -7.73 60.74 12.84
N GLU A 52 -6.96 61.65 13.44
CA GLU A 52 -7.32 63.07 13.57
C GLU A 52 -6.84 63.81 12.31
N GLY A 53 -7.50 64.91 11.95
CA GLY A 53 -7.46 65.53 10.62
C GLY A 53 -6.40 66.63 10.38
N GLY A 54 -6.52 67.26 9.20
CA GLY A 54 -5.74 68.41 8.68
C GLY A 54 -4.32 68.02 8.26
N ASP A 55 -3.72 68.48 7.15
CA ASP A 55 -3.85 69.72 6.40
C ASP A 55 -3.20 69.55 4.99
N GLU A 56 -3.36 70.57 4.15
CA GLU A 56 -3.33 70.69 2.68
C GLU A 56 -2.08 70.30 1.83
N GLY A 57 -2.31 69.99 0.53
CA GLY A 57 -1.32 70.02 -0.56
C GLY A 57 -1.73 69.22 -1.82
N PRO A 58 -1.58 69.74 -3.07
CA PRO A 58 -2.54 69.54 -4.16
C PRO A 58 -2.37 68.21 -4.90
N SER A 59 -3.36 67.33 -4.78
CA SER A 59 -3.48 66.15 -5.65
C SER A 59 -4.29 66.49 -6.90
N THR A 60 -3.70 66.21 -8.04
CA THR A 60 -4.37 66.11 -9.35
C THR A 60 -5.73 65.42 -9.20
N MET A 61 -6.79 66.10 -9.65
CA MET A 61 -8.19 65.74 -9.42
C MET A 61 -8.45 64.25 -9.62
N SER A 62 -8.75 63.55 -8.53
CA SER A 62 -9.49 62.30 -8.57
C SER A 62 -10.92 62.60 -9.03
N PRO A 63 -11.51 61.81 -9.93
CA PRO A 63 -12.86 62.08 -10.42
C PRO A 63 -13.83 62.10 -9.25
N THR A 64 -14.67 63.13 -9.21
CA THR A 64 -15.67 63.35 -8.17
C THR A 64 -16.63 62.16 -8.08
N VAL A 65 -17.18 61.91 -6.88
CA VAL A 65 -18.17 60.85 -6.63
C VAL A 65 -19.34 60.90 -7.62
N ALA A 66 -19.71 62.10 -8.10
CA ALA A 66 -20.72 62.32 -9.14
C ALA A 66 -20.32 61.75 -10.51
N ALA A 67 -19.04 61.83 -10.90
CA ALA A 67 -18.53 61.23 -12.14
C ALA A 67 -18.57 59.70 -12.06
N ARG A 68 -18.21 59.10 -10.92
CA ARG A 68 -18.37 57.64 -10.68
C ARG A 68 -19.82 57.18 -10.69
N GLN A 69 -20.76 58.03 -10.25
CA GLN A 69 -22.19 57.70 -10.23
C GLN A 69 -22.82 57.77 -11.63
N GLN A 70 -22.31 58.65 -12.50
CA GLN A 70 -22.64 58.64 -13.93
C GLN A 70 -22.02 57.44 -14.66
N GLU A 71 -20.80 57.01 -14.31
CA GLU A 71 -20.17 55.79 -14.84
C GLU A 71 -20.96 54.52 -14.49
N LEU A 72 -21.57 54.44 -13.31
CA LEU A 72 -22.48 53.34 -12.94
C LEU A 72 -23.79 53.35 -13.75
N GLY A 73 -24.26 54.54 -14.17
CA GLY A 73 -25.39 54.69 -15.07
C GLY A 73 -25.12 54.14 -16.49
N LEU A 74 -23.85 54.14 -16.92
CA LEU A 74 -23.43 53.53 -18.19
C LEU A 74 -23.49 52.00 -18.16
N LEU A 75 -23.42 51.38 -16.97
CA LEU A 75 -23.47 49.92 -16.78
C LEU A 75 -24.89 49.33 -16.76
N ARG A 76 -25.92 50.18 -16.93
CA ARG A 76 -27.35 49.83 -17.10
C ARG A 76 -27.78 48.51 -16.44
N PRO A 77 -27.84 48.46 -15.09
CA PRO A 77 -28.24 47.27 -14.35
C PRO A 77 -29.68 46.80 -14.67
N GLU A 78 -30.50 47.67 -15.25
CA GLU A 78 -31.87 47.39 -15.67
C GLU A 78 -31.98 46.39 -16.84
N GLU A 79 -30.93 46.26 -17.66
CA GLU A 79 -30.91 45.30 -18.78
C GLU A 79 -30.98 43.84 -18.30
N ARG A 80 -30.62 43.57 -17.04
CA ARG A 80 -30.76 42.26 -16.37
C ARG A 80 -30.25 41.06 -17.19
N LEU A 81 -29.22 41.27 -18.01
CA LEU A 81 -28.67 40.26 -18.92
C LEU A 81 -28.25 38.98 -18.20
N ILE A 82 -27.60 39.12 -17.04
CA ILE A 82 -27.18 37.98 -16.20
C ILE A 82 -28.39 37.19 -15.70
N ALA A 83 -29.46 37.87 -15.28
CA ALA A 83 -30.67 37.21 -14.80
C ALA A 83 -31.40 36.47 -15.94
N GLY A 84 -31.40 37.04 -17.16
CA GLY A 84 -31.91 36.38 -18.35
C GLY A 84 -31.11 35.13 -18.73
N GLN A 85 -29.78 35.24 -18.77
CA GLN A 85 -28.88 34.12 -19.08
C GLN A 85 -28.95 33.01 -18.04
N ALA A 86 -29.02 33.35 -16.75
CA ALA A 86 -29.17 32.36 -15.68
C ALA A 86 -30.47 31.55 -15.82
N LYS A 87 -31.60 32.22 -16.11
CA LYS A 87 -32.88 31.55 -16.36
C LYS A 87 -32.84 30.66 -17.60
N GLN A 88 -32.22 31.13 -18.68
CA GLN A 88 -32.06 30.34 -19.91
C GLN A 88 -31.17 29.12 -19.67
N ALA A 89 -30.05 29.28 -18.98
CA ALA A 89 -29.12 28.19 -18.66
C ALA A 89 -29.76 27.14 -17.74
N ALA A 90 -30.57 27.56 -16.77
CA ALA A 90 -31.26 26.65 -15.85
C ALA A 90 -32.29 25.73 -16.54
N LEU A 91 -32.82 26.14 -17.69
CA LEU A 91 -33.77 25.35 -18.48
C LEU A 91 -33.09 24.35 -19.44
N ARG A 92 -31.76 24.45 -19.61
CA ARG A 92 -31.02 23.57 -20.52
C ARG A 92 -30.88 22.17 -19.94
N THR A 93 -30.87 21.18 -20.83
CA THR A 93 -30.55 19.79 -20.49
C THR A 93 -29.04 19.59 -20.41
N ALA A 94 -28.58 18.55 -19.68
CA ALA A 94 -27.15 18.24 -19.55
C ALA A 94 -26.46 18.03 -20.92
N HIS A 95 -27.20 17.50 -21.89
CA HIS A 95 -26.80 17.43 -23.29
C HIS A 95 -27.82 18.20 -24.15
N GLU A 96 -27.41 19.28 -24.81
CA GLU A 96 -28.24 20.03 -25.77
C GLU A 96 -28.08 19.45 -27.19
N LEU A 97 -29.19 19.31 -27.91
CA LEU A 97 -29.20 18.88 -29.32
C LEU A 97 -29.00 20.08 -30.26
N GLY A 98 -28.39 19.87 -31.42
CA GLY A 98 -28.17 20.93 -32.43
C GLY A 98 -26.71 21.30 -32.72
N ALA A 99 -25.74 20.58 -32.11
CA ALA A 99 -24.31 20.62 -32.45
C ALA A 99 -23.65 22.02 -32.45
N PHE A 100 -24.05 22.89 -31.51
CA PHE A 100 -23.22 24.04 -31.16
C PHE A 100 -21.94 23.53 -30.48
N VAL A 101 -20.79 23.81 -31.08
CA VAL A 101 -19.49 23.32 -30.59
C VAL A 101 -19.21 23.93 -29.22
N LEU A 102 -19.28 23.11 -28.17
CA LEU A 102 -18.90 23.49 -26.82
C LEU A 102 -17.39 23.72 -26.74
N THR A 103 -16.97 24.66 -25.90
CA THR A 103 -15.54 24.75 -25.55
C THR A 103 -15.13 23.53 -24.71
N PRO A 104 -13.84 23.15 -24.70
CA PRO A 104 -13.37 22.00 -23.91
C PRO A 104 -13.71 22.09 -22.41
N GLU A 105 -13.75 23.31 -21.85
CA GLU A 105 -14.11 23.55 -20.45
C GLU A 105 -15.60 23.30 -20.20
N GLN A 106 -16.47 23.78 -21.10
CA GLN A 106 -17.92 23.54 -21.04
C GLN A 106 -18.26 22.06 -21.19
N ALA A 107 -17.59 21.37 -22.13
CA ALA A 107 -17.78 19.94 -22.34
C ALA A 107 -17.36 19.11 -21.11
N ARG A 108 -16.25 19.46 -20.46
CA ARG A 108 -15.82 18.79 -19.21
C ARG A 108 -16.80 19.04 -18.06
N ALA A 109 -17.28 20.27 -17.90
CA ALA A 109 -18.26 20.60 -16.87
C ALA A 109 -19.58 19.84 -17.08
N ALA A 110 -20.08 19.79 -18.31
CA ALA A 110 -21.28 19.03 -18.67
C ALA A 110 -21.10 17.52 -18.45
N LEU A 111 -19.94 16.97 -18.83
CA LEU A 111 -19.61 15.56 -18.64
C LEU A 111 -19.61 15.16 -17.15
N LEU A 112 -19.01 15.97 -16.29
CA LEU A 112 -18.97 15.70 -14.85
C LEU A 112 -20.37 15.76 -14.22
N ASP A 113 -21.20 16.73 -14.61
CA ASP A 113 -22.59 16.81 -14.17
C ASP A 113 -23.40 15.58 -14.64
N GLU A 114 -23.22 15.17 -15.90
CA GLU A 114 -23.89 14.00 -16.46
C GLU A 114 -23.46 12.69 -15.76
N ILE A 115 -22.17 12.50 -15.47
CA ILE A 115 -21.67 11.34 -14.74
C ILE A 115 -22.31 11.27 -13.35
N LEU A 116 -22.35 12.38 -12.61
CA LEU A 116 -22.94 12.40 -11.27
C LEU A 116 -24.44 12.09 -11.32
N ARG A 117 -25.19 12.69 -12.26
CA ARG A 117 -26.61 12.42 -12.44
C ARG A 117 -26.88 10.98 -12.88
N ALA A 118 -26.09 10.44 -13.80
CA ALA A 118 -26.25 9.09 -14.32
C ALA A 118 -25.91 8.01 -13.28
N THR A 119 -24.96 8.29 -12.39
CA THR A 119 -24.53 7.35 -11.34
C THR A 119 -25.34 7.45 -10.05
N GLN A 120 -26.05 8.56 -9.81
CA GLN A 120 -26.77 8.82 -8.55
C GLN A 120 -27.73 7.69 -8.14
N ASN A 121 -28.43 7.10 -9.11
CA ASN A 121 -29.42 6.03 -8.86
C ASN A 121 -28.97 4.68 -9.43
N LEU A 122 -27.69 4.53 -9.77
CA LEU A 122 -27.17 3.30 -10.37
C LEU A 122 -27.05 2.21 -9.30
N ASN A 123 -27.97 1.24 -9.34
CA ASN A 123 -27.91 0.09 -8.44
C ASN A 123 -26.93 -0.96 -8.98
N LEU A 124 -25.83 -1.17 -8.24
CA LEU A 124 -24.80 -2.17 -8.53
C LEU A 124 -24.85 -3.38 -7.59
N SER A 125 -25.93 -3.55 -6.81
CA SER A 125 -26.12 -4.68 -5.87
C SER A 125 -26.06 -6.06 -6.52
N LYS A 126 -26.22 -6.17 -7.85
CA LYS A 126 -25.96 -7.42 -8.59
C LYS A 126 -24.52 -7.94 -8.44
N TYR A 127 -23.59 -7.10 -8.00
CA TYR A 127 -22.21 -7.47 -7.67
C TYR A 127 -21.99 -7.73 -6.17
N GLU A 128 -22.97 -7.44 -5.33
CA GLU A 128 -22.95 -7.88 -3.93
C GLU A 128 -23.04 -9.41 -3.90
N ASN A 129 -22.49 -10.02 -2.85
CA ASN A 129 -22.57 -11.46 -2.63
C ASN A 129 -21.92 -12.35 -3.71
N LEU A 130 -21.08 -11.78 -4.59
CA LEU A 130 -20.32 -12.57 -5.57
C LEU A 130 -19.25 -13.47 -4.91
N ASN A 131 -18.94 -13.22 -3.62
CA ASN A 131 -17.90 -13.90 -2.86
C ASN A 131 -18.40 -14.36 -1.49
N THR A 132 -19.67 -14.79 -1.42
CA THR A 132 -20.32 -15.20 -0.16
C THR A 132 -19.60 -16.34 0.53
N ASP A 133 -19.05 -17.30 -0.21
CA ASP A 133 -18.45 -18.49 0.41
C ASP A 133 -17.24 -18.11 1.28
N GLN A 134 -16.41 -17.18 0.79
CA GLN A 134 -15.30 -16.65 1.57
C GLN A 134 -15.81 -15.80 2.76
N GLN A 135 -16.84 -14.99 2.53
CA GLN A 135 -17.40 -14.11 3.56
C GLN A 135 -18.03 -14.92 4.69
N GLN A 136 -18.81 -15.96 4.37
CA GLN A 136 -19.46 -16.84 5.33
C GLN A 136 -18.44 -17.64 6.13
N ALA A 137 -17.41 -18.20 5.48
CA ALA A 137 -16.34 -18.90 6.19
C ALA A 137 -15.61 -17.97 7.18
N TYR A 138 -15.32 -16.74 6.77
CA TYR A 138 -14.73 -15.74 7.65
C TYR A 138 -15.65 -15.37 8.82
N GLU A 139 -16.94 -15.12 8.55
CA GLU A 139 -17.91 -14.75 9.56
C GLU A 139 -18.16 -15.86 10.58
N GLN A 140 -18.22 -17.11 10.14
CA GLN A 140 -18.36 -18.28 11.01
C GLN A 140 -17.19 -18.37 11.97
N VAL A 141 -15.95 -18.36 11.45
CA VAL A 141 -14.74 -18.42 12.30
C VAL A 141 -14.66 -17.20 13.21
N LYS A 142 -15.00 -16.01 12.73
CA LYS A 142 -14.98 -14.79 13.54
C LYS A 142 -15.96 -14.87 14.70
N LYS A 143 -17.15 -15.44 14.50
CA LYS A 143 -18.15 -15.63 15.54
C LYS A 143 -17.61 -16.57 16.63
N ASP A 144 -17.09 -17.73 16.25
CA ASP A 144 -16.51 -18.70 17.17
C ASP A 144 -15.34 -18.09 17.98
N LEU A 145 -14.50 -17.28 17.32
CA LEU A 145 -13.41 -16.56 17.98
C LEU A 145 -13.89 -15.43 18.90
N LEU A 146 -15.04 -14.81 18.66
CA LEU A 146 -15.59 -13.77 19.52
C LEU A 146 -16.18 -14.35 20.81
N GLU A 147 -16.75 -15.56 20.75
CA GLU A 147 -17.31 -16.28 21.91
C GLU A 147 -16.25 -16.62 22.96
N MET A 148 -14.98 -16.68 22.57
CA MET A 148 -13.87 -16.84 23.50
C MET A 148 -13.64 -15.61 24.41
N SER A 149 -13.51 -15.85 25.71
CA SER A 149 -13.19 -14.81 26.69
C SER A 149 -11.80 -14.20 26.45
N PRO A 150 -11.59 -12.92 26.82
CA PRO A 150 -10.28 -12.27 26.72
C PRO A 150 -9.17 -13.04 27.46
N GLU A 151 -9.48 -13.64 28.60
CA GLU A 151 -8.55 -14.48 29.38
C GLU A 151 -8.15 -15.76 28.64
N THR A 152 -9.11 -16.41 27.97
CA THR A 152 -8.78 -17.60 27.17
C THR A 152 -7.87 -17.22 26.01
N LYS A 153 -8.13 -16.08 25.35
CA LYS A 153 -7.30 -15.58 24.25
C LYS A 153 -5.88 -15.24 24.73
N SER A 154 -5.74 -14.56 25.87
CA SER A 154 -4.43 -14.20 26.41
C SER A 154 -3.60 -15.44 26.77
N LEU A 155 -4.22 -16.44 27.41
CA LEU A 155 -3.57 -17.71 27.75
C LEU A 155 -3.14 -18.48 26.50
N LEU A 156 -3.96 -18.55 25.45
CA LEU A 156 -3.58 -19.19 24.19
C LEU A 156 -2.42 -18.45 23.50
N ILE A 157 -2.41 -17.12 23.54
CA ILE A 157 -1.32 -16.31 22.98
C ILE A 157 -0.02 -16.59 23.76
N GLU A 158 -0.07 -16.64 25.08
CA GLU A 158 1.10 -16.95 25.90
C GLU A 158 1.60 -18.38 25.68
N ASN A 159 0.68 -19.35 25.59
CA ASN A 159 1.04 -20.74 25.30
C ASN A 159 1.69 -20.86 23.91
N ARG A 160 1.11 -20.22 22.88
CA ARG A 160 1.70 -20.18 21.53
C ARG A 160 3.12 -19.59 21.54
N LYS A 161 3.38 -18.55 22.35
CA LYS A 161 4.74 -17.99 22.51
C LYS A 161 5.70 -19.00 23.13
N LYS A 162 5.26 -19.75 24.15
CA LYS A 162 6.06 -20.82 24.78
C LYS A 162 6.35 -21.94 23.78
N GLU A 163 5.34 -22.41 23.05
CA GLU A 163 5.47 -23.43 22.01
C GLU A 163 6.42 -22.98 20.89
N GLN A 164 6.32 -21.74 20.41
CA GLN A 164 7.26 -21.20 19.43
C GLN A 164 8.71 -21.21 19.94
N GLY A 165 8.92 -20.86 21.21
CA GLY A 165 10.24 -20.94 21.84
C GLY A 165 10.79 -22.37 21.88
N LEU A 166 9.94 -23.35 22.22
CA LEU A 166 10.31 -24.77 22.19
C LEU A 166 10.59 -25.26 20.77
N LEU A 167 9.76 -24.88 19.80
CA LEU A 167 9.90 -25.27 18.40
C LEU A 167 11.20 -24.73 17.79
N GLU A 168 11.57 -23.49 18.11
CA GLU A 168 12.85 -22.92 17.66
C GLU A 168 14.06 -23.63 18.29
N ARG A 169 13.97 -24.04 19.56
CA ARG A 169 15.01 -24.88 20.18
C ARG A 169 15.09 -26.25 19.50
N ALA A 170 13.95 -26.89 19.24
CA ALA A 170 13.88 -28.16 18.55
C ALA A 170 14.49 -28.07 17.14
N LYS A 171 14.17 -27.01 16.38
CA LYS A 171 14.75 -26.73 15.07
C LYS A 171 16.27 -26.58 15.14
N LYS A 172 16.80 -25.85 16.12
CA LYS A 172 18.26 -25.72 16.33
C LYS A 172 18.93 -27.07 16.60
N LEU A 173 18.36 -27.87 17.50
CA LEU A 173 18.88 -29.20 17.81
C LEU A 173 18.82 -30.13 16.60
N PHE A 174 17.73 -30.07 15.83
CA PHE A 174 17.57 -30.86 14.61
C PHE A 174 18.61 -30.48 13.57
N LEU A 175 18.82 -29.19 13.31
CA LEU A 175 19.84 -28.71 12.39
C LEU A 175 21.26 -29.11 12.82
N LYS A 176 21.57 -29.00 14.12
CA LYS A 176 22.85 -29.42 14.68
C LYS A 176 23.06 -30.93 14.47
N ARG A 177 22.07 -31.75 14.82
CA ARG A 177 22.12 -33.20 14.60
C ARG A 177 22.26 -33.56 13.13
N ASN A 178 21.51 -32.89 12.25
CA ASN A 178 21.58 -33.13 10.81
C ASN A 178 22.98 -32.83 10.26
N PHE A 179 23.61 -31.74 10.69
CA PHE A 179 24.99 -31.42 10.32
C PHE A 179 25.96 -32.54 10.71
N HIS A 180 25.90 -33.00 11.96
CA HIS A 180 26.78 -34.06 12.47
C HIS A 180 26.57 -35.39 11.73
N VAL A 181 25.32 -35.80 11.52
CA VAL A 181 25.00 -37.02 10.76
C VAL A 181 25.47 -36.91 9.31
N THR A 182 25.30 -35.74 8.68
CA THR A 182 25.77 -35.51 7.30
C THR A 182 27.29 -35.59 7.20
N ARG A 183 28.02 -35.06 8.18
CA ARG A 183 29.49 -35.16 8.25
C ARG A 183 29.96 -36.60 8.43
N GLN A 184 29.34 -37.35 9.34
CA GLN A 184 29.60 -38.78 9.53
C GLN A 184 29.31 -39.59 8.26
N ALA A 185 28.19 -39.33 7.59
CA ALA A 185 27.84 -39.98 6.33
C ALA A 185 28.84 -39.64 5.21
N ALA A 186 29.31 -38.40 5.12
CA ALA A 186 30.31 -38.00 4.14
C ALA A 186 31.66 -38.70 4.36
N MET A 187 32.11 -38.84 5.62
CA MET A 187 33.32 -39.60 5.95
C MET A 187 33.16 -41.10 5.67
N ALA A 188 32.01 -41.68 6.03
CA ALA A 188 31.71 -43.07 5.69
C ALA A 188 31.72 -43.27 4.17
N GLY A 189 31.21 -42.32 3.39
CA GLY A 189 31.29 -42.33 1.93
C GLY A 189 32.73 -42.28 1.39
N ARG A 190 33.63 -41.53 2.03
CA ARG A 190 35.05 -41.51 1.68
C ARG A 190 35.72 -42.86 1.94
N PHE A 191 35.56 -43.41 3.15
CA PHE A 191 36.11 -44.74 3.46
C PHE A 191 35.52 -45.83 2.58
N LEU A 192 34.23 -45.73 2.25
CA LEU A 192 33.60 -46.68 1.34
C LEU A 192 34.23 -46.62 -0.06
N ASN A 193 34.61 -45.44 -0.55
CA ASN A 193 35.34 -45.30 -1.81
C ASN A 193 36.75 -45.87 -1.73
N ASP A 194 37.44 -45.73 -0.59
CA ASP A 194 38.77 -46.32 -0.38
C ASP A 194 38.74 -47.86 -0.35
N HIS A 195 37.58 -48.44 -0.01
CA HIS A 195 37.33 -49.89 -0.03
C HIS A 195 36.83 -50.41 -1.39
N ARG A 196 36.79 -49.58 -2.44
CA ARG A 196 36.47 -50.04 -3.80
C ARG A 196 37.72 -50.63 -4.44
N ASN A 197 37.58 -51.81 -5.05
CA ASN A 197 38.63 -52.39 -5.87
C ASN A 197 38.78 -51.63 -7.21
N ALA A 198 39.81 -51.96 -8.00
CA ALA A 198 40.07 -51.32 -9.30
C ALA A 198 38.91 -51.45 -10.30
N ASN A 199 37.99 -52.40 -10.08
CA ASN A 199 36.79 -52.63 -10.88
C ASN A 199 35.55 -51.89 -10.34
N GLY A 200 35.69 -51.16 -9.22
CA GLY A 200 34.61 -50.40 -8.58
C GLY A 200 33.70 -51.22 -7.65
N GLU A 201 34.02 -52.49 -7.40
CA GLU A 201 33.25 -53.38 -6.52
C GLU A 201 33.66 -53.19 -5.06
N LEU A 202 32.71 -53.43 -4.16
CA LEU A 202 32.89 -53.32 -2.71
C LEU A 202 33.04 -54.70 -2.08
N GLU A 203 34.01 -54.85 -1.19
CA GLU A 203 34.17 -56.06 -0.39
C GLU A 203 32.98 -56.28 0.56
N GLN A 204 32.67 -57.54 0.86
CA GLN A 204 31.56 -57.88 1.75
C GLN A 204 31.82 -57.30 3.16
N GLY A 205 30.91 -56.46 3.64
CA GLY A 205 31.04 -55.78 4.93
C GLY A 205 31.75 -54.43 4.89
N ALA A 206 32.19 -53.95 3.72
CA ALA A 206 32.83 -52.64 3.54
C ALA A 206 31.99 -51.47 4.08
N VAL A 207 30.66 -51.52 3.91
CA VAL A 207 29.74 -50.49 4.44
C VAL A 207 29.79 -50.42 5.97
N LYS A 208 29.79 -51.58 6.65
CA LYS A 208 29.84 -51.63 8.12
C LYS A 208 31.20 -51.14 8.63
N GLN A 209 32.29 -51.52 7.97
CA GLN A 209 33.64 -51.06 8.31
C GLN A 209 33.81 -49.55 8.05
N ALA A 210 33.28 -49.02 6.95
CA ALA A 210 33.32 -47.61 6.61
C ALA A 210 32.54 -46.76 7.63
N ILE A 211 31.36 -47.21 8.06
CA ILE A 211 30.58 -46.54 9.12
C ILE A 211 31.32 -46.59 10.46
N GLN A 212 31.93 -47.74 10.79
CA GLN A 212 32.69 -47.89 12.03
C GLN A 212 33.90 -46.96 12.06
N LYS A 213 34.72 -46.94 11.00
CA LYS A 213 35.86 -46.01 10.85
C LYS A 213 35.40 -44.55 10.87
N ALA A 214 34.27 -44.24 10.24
CA ALA A 214 33.70 -42.89 10.27
C ALA A 214 33.28 -42.47 11.68
N ASN A 215 32.74 -43.38 12.48
CA ASN A 215 32.39 -43.09 13.88
C ASN A 215 33.62 -42.98 14.78
N GLU A 216 34.67 -43.76 14.53
CA GLU A 216 35.94 -43.74 15.29
C GLU A 216 36.74 -42.47 15.00
N GLN A 217 36.77 -42.00 13.75
CA GLN A 217 37.46 -40.77 13.36
C GLN A 217 36.64 -39.50 13.58
N TYR A 218 35.33 -39.63 13.80
CA TYR A 218 34.47 -38.48 14.03
C TYR A 218 34.77 -37.83 15.38
N ASN A 219 35.31 -36.61 15.35
CA ASN A 219 35.53 -35.82 16.54
C ASN A 219 34.36 -34.85 16.78
N PRO A 220 33.47 -35.12 17.77
CA PRO A 220 32.29 -34.27 18.01
C PRO A 220 32.67 -32.86 18.43
N THR A 221 33.78 -32.68 19.16
CA THR A 221 34.20 -31.36 19.67
C THR A 221 34.77 -30.45 18.59
N GLU A 222 35.47 -31.00 17.60
CA GLU A 222 35.98 -30.22 16.46
C GLU A 222 34.85 -29.88 15.49
N GLU A 223 33.96 -30.83 15.20
CA GLU A 223 32.84 -30.59 14.29
C GLU A 223 31.79 -29.64 14.88
N GLU A 224 31.68 -29.55 16.21
CA GLU A 224 30.88 -28.53 16.87
C GLU A 224 31.45 -27.12 16.68
N LYS A 225 32.79 -26.95 16.68
CA LYS A 225 33.42 -25.67 16.33
C LYS A 225 33.14 -25.30 14.88
N ASN A 226 33.32 -26.23 13.95
CA ASN A 226 33.02 -26.04 12.52
C ASN A 226 31.56 -25.65 12.27
N TYR A 227 30.62 -26.28 12.98
CA TYR A 227 29.20 -25.94 12.90
C TYR A 227 28.93 -24.50 13.35
N ASN A 228 29.54 -24.09 14.47
CA ASN A 228 29.38 -22.75 15.00
C ASN A 228 29.98 -21.68 14.08
N GLU A 229 31.13 -21.96 13.46
CA GLU A 229 31.76 -21.08 12.48
C GLU A 229 30.89 -20.93 11.22
N GLN A 230 30.37 -22.03 10.66
CA GLN A 230 29.44 -21.98 9.52
C GLN A 230 28.14 -21.23 9.86
N GLN A 231 27.63 -21.39 11.08
CA GLN A 231 26.48 -20.61 11.55
C GLN A 231 26.79 -19.12 11.66
N GLN A 232 27.97 -18.75 12.15
CA GLN A 232 28.40 -17.36 12.24
C GLN A 232 28.58 -16.76 10.84
N GLU A 233 29.22 -17.47 9.94
CA GLU A 233 29.40 -17.06 8.55
C GLU A 233 28.04 -16.87 7.83
N ALA A 234 27.11 -17.81 8.00
CA ALA A 234 25.77 -17.71 7.43
C ALA A 234 24.98 -16.50 7.98
N LYS A 235 25.16 -16.18 9.27
CA LYS A 235 24.56 -14.97 9.88
C LYS A 235 25.18 -13.70 9.30
N LEU A 236 26.50 -13.65 9.18
CA LEU A 236 27.22 -12.49 8.61
C LEU A 236 26.84 -12.26 7.14
N LYS A 237 26.70 -13.33 6.34
CA LYS A 237 26.17 -13.26 4.96
C LYS A 237 24.75 -12.73 4.92
N LYS A 238 23.86 -13.19 5.82
CA LYS A 238 22.46 -12.73 5.86
C LYS A 238 22.32 -11.25 6.23
N VAL A 239 23.25 -10.71 7.02
CA VAL A 239 23.28 -9.30 7.43
C VAL A 239 24.06 -8.43 6.40
N GLY A 240 24.58 -9.01 5.31
CA GLY A 240 25.31 -8.29 4.28
C GLY A 240 26.70 -7.82 4.71
N ALA A 241 27.23 -8.37 5.82
CA ALA A 241 28.54 -8.02 6.37
C ALA A 241 29.71 -8.78 5.70
N LEU A 242 29.40 -9.72 4.80
CA LEU A 242 30.36 -10.43 3.96
C LEU A 242 29.97 -10.22 2.49
N PRO A 243 30.92 -9.96 1.59
CA PRO A 243 30.62 -9.86 0.16
C PRO A 243 30.08 -11.21 -0.36
N PRO A 244 29.09 -11.20 -1.27
CA PRO A 244 28.72 -12.42 -1.98
C PRO A 244 29.93 -12.89 -2.78
N MET A 245 30.30 -14.16 -2.61
CA MET A 245 31.27 -14.85 -3.48
C MET A 245 30.63 -15.15 -4.82
#